data_AF-A0A453NAG8-F1
#
_entry.id   AF-A0A453NAG8-F1
#
_cell.length_a   1.000
_cell.length_b   1.000
_cell.length_c   1.000
_cell.angle_alpha   90.00
_cell.angle_beta   90.00
_cell.angle_gamma   90.00
#
_symmetry.space_group_name_H-M   'P 1'
#
loop_
_entity.id
_entity.type
_entity.pdbx_description
1 polymer ?
#
loop_
_entity_poly.entity_id
_entity_poly.type
_entity_poly.pdbx_seq_one_letter_code
_entity_poly.pdbx_strand_id
1 'polypeptide(L)'
;RQSHYYAGERLLGTSADGERLSFLYVGFLGCTDFFIYIETQTAAGGEWEGHEQARLKLISLPELGITMKTAFKLRWFGEKSGTLMFTVGEGGGCTSQGVFMLNITTGCLEKLADGVECHAWKHLCGYEMDREALIASSVDRS
;
A
#
# COMPACT_ATOMS: atom_id res chain seq x y z
N ARG A 1 -6.30 -19.91 -14.61
CA ARG A 1 -7.00 -19.61 -13.34
C ARG A 1 -7.18 -18.11 -13.29
N GLN A 2 -8.42 -17.61 -13.43
CA GLN A 2 -8.70 -16.19 -13.30
C GLN A 2 -8.37 -15.75 -11.87
N SER A 3 -7.36 -14.90 -11.71
CA SER A 3 -7.16 -14.10 -10.51
C SER A 3 -8.37 -13.19 -10.39
N HIS A 4 -9.30 -13.54 -9.50
CA HIS A 4 -10.30 -12.59 -9.05
C HIS A 4 -9.53 -11.51 -8.28
N TYR A 5 -9.17 -10.43 -8.96
CA TYR A 5 -8.52 -9.27 -8.34
C TYR A 5 -9.51 -8.63 -7.39
N TYR A 6 -9.29 -8.77 -6.08
CA TYR A 6 -10.16 -8.16 -5.09
C TYR A 6 -9.87 -6.65 -5.03
N ALA A 7 -10.93 -5.84 -4.94
CA ALA A 7 -10.80 -4.39 -4.73
C ALA A 7 -10.06 -4.13 -3.40
N GLY A 8 -8.81 -3.71 -3.49
CA GLY A 8 -7.92 -3.55 -2.33
C GLY A 8 -6.53 -4.17 -2.48
N GLU A 9 -6.27 -4.90 -3.56
CA GLU A 9 -4.95 -5.49 -3.84
C GLU A 9 -4.05 -4.58 -4.70
N ARG A 10 -4.58 -3.45 -5.14
CA ARG A 10 -3.91 -2.48 -6.03
C ARG A 10 -4.11 -1.07 -5.51
N LEU A 11 -3.08 -0.24 -5.61
CA LEU A 11 -3.14 1.18 -5.32
C LEU A 11 -2.43 1.97 -6.40
N LEU A 12 -2.92 3.18 -6.66
CA LEU A 12 -2.22 4.18 -7.44
C LEU A 12 -1.94 5.36 -6.52
N GLY A 13 -0.74 5.92 -6.58
CA GLY A 13 -0.35 7.10 -5.83
C GLY A 13 0.59 7.99 -6.63
N THR A 14 0.92 9.13 -6.06
CA THR A 14 1.75 10.20 -6.62
C THR A 14 2.91 10.51 -5.68
N SER A 15 4.05 10.89 -6.23
CA SER A 15 5.17 11.41 -5.44
C SER A 15 4.86 12.80 -4.88
N ALA A 16 5.62 13.22 -3.86
CA ALA A 16 5.44 14.52 -3.21
C ALA A 16 5.55 15.72 -4.17
N ASP A 17 6.42 15.62 -5.17
CA ASP A 17 6.60 16.62 -6.24
C ASP A 17 5.52 16.55 -7.33
N GLY A 18 4.66 15.54 -7.32
CA GLY A 18 3.64 15.31 -8.34
C GLY A 18 4.20 14.83 -9.69
N GLU A 19 5.51 14.63 -9.80
CA GLU A 19 6.20 14.31 -11.05
C GLU A 19 6.16 12.82 -11.38
N ARG A 20 5.77 11.97 -10.42
CA ARG A 20 5.71 10.52 -10.60
C ARG A 20 4.42 9.91 -10.11
N LEU A 21 3.99 8.87 -10.82
CA LEU A 21 2.95 7.94 -10.40
C LEU A 21 3.58 6.65 -9.90
N SER A 22 3.00 6.07 -8.85
CA SER A 22 3.37 4.78 -8.29
C SER A 22 2.17 3.85 -8.32
N PHE A 23 2.27 2.76 -9.07
CA PHE A 23 1.29 1.69 -9.09
C PHE A 23 1.79 0.53 -8.23
N LEU A 24 1.02 0.19 -7.20
CA LEU A 24 1.32 -0.88 -6.27
C LEU A 24 0.35 -2.02 -6.47
N TYR A 25 0.84 -3.25 -6.46
CA TYR A 25 -0.02 -4.43 -6.44
C TYR A 25 0.63 -5.58 -5.69
N VAL A 26 -0.20 -6.48 -5.13
CA VAL A 26 0.30 -7.69 -4.49
C VAL A 26 0.42 -8.84 -5.46
N GLY A 27 1.38 -9.73 -5.21
CA GLY A 27 1.49 -10.99 -5.93
C GLY A 27 2.22 -12.05 -5.12
N PHE A 28 2.26 -13.24 -5.71
CA PHE A 28 2.93 -14.39 -5.12
C PHE A 28 3.89 -15.01 -6.14
N LEU A 29 5.09 -15.35 -5.69
CA LEU A 29 5.95 -16.30 -6.38
C LEU A 29 5.72 -17.68 -5.75
N GLY A 30 5.22 -18.65 -6.52
CA GLY A 30 4.80 -19.94 -5.95
C GLY A 30 3.56 -19.81 -5.04
N CYS A 31 3.51 -20.54 -3.92
CA CYS A 31 2.34 -20.57 -3.02
C CYS A 31 2.52 -19.77 -1.72
N THR A 32 3.75 -19.40 -1.38
CA THR A 32 4.15 -18.87 -0.06
C THR A 32 4.85 -17.53 -0.13
N ASP A 33 5.46 -17.19 -1.26
CA ASP A 33 6.35 -16.03 -1.30
C ASP A 33 5.51 -14.82 -1.72
N PHE A 34 4.98 -14.12 -0.72
CA PHE A 34 4.20 -12.91 -0.87
C PHE A 34 5.10 -11.70 -1.16
N PHE A 35 4.69 -10.87 -2.11
CA PHE A 35 5.37 -9.62 -2.41
C PHE A 35 4.40 -8.47 -2.70
N ILE A 36 4.89 -7.26 -2.41
CA ILE A 36 4.33 -6.01 -2.91
C ILE A 36 5.21 -5.55 -4.07
N TYR A 37 4.62 -5.48 -5.26
CA TYR A 37 5.22 -4.88 -6.45
C TYR A 37 4.92 -3.39 -6.46
N ILE A 38 5.94 -2.60 -6.79
CA ILE A 38 5.84 -1.15 -6.94
C ILE A 38 6.44 -0.80 -8.29
N GLU A 39 5.61 -0.25 -9.18
CA GLU A 39 6.00 0.30 -10.46
C GLU A 39 5.90 1.82 -10.39
N THR A 40 6.97 2.55 -10.70
CA THR A 40 6.93 4.02 -10.72
C THR A 40 7.22 4.57 -12.11
N GLN A 41 6.47 5.57 -12.55
CA GLN A 41 6.64 6.27 -13.82
C GLN A 41 6.54 7.80 -13.67
N THR A 42 6.90 8.56 -14.70
CA THR A 42 6.65 10.01 -14.75
C THR A 42 5.15 10.31 -14.95
N ALA A 43 4.68 11.40 -14.34
CA ALA A 43 3.28 11.82 -14.37
C ALA A 43 2.91 12.62 -15.63
N ALA A 44 3.89 13.08 -16.41
CA ALA A 44 3.72 13.97 -17.55
C ALA A 44 2.95 13.40 -18.78
N GLY A 45 2.32 12.23 -18.65
CA GLY A 45 1.48 11.63 -19.69
C GLY A 45 2.31 11.12 -20.87
N GLY A 46 2.64 9.83 -20.84
CA GLY A 46 3.16 9.05 -21.97
C GLY A 46 2.49 7.68 -21.94
N GLU A 47 2.58 6.92 -23.04
CA GLU A 47 2.18 5.51 -23.01
C GLU A 47 2.94 4.78 -21.87
N TRP A 48 2.36 3.69 -21.35
CA TRP A 48 3.11 2.71 -20.54
C TRP A 48 4.12 1.99 -21.45
N GLU A 49 5.00 2.76 -22.10
CA GLU A 49 6.00 2.28 -23.04
C GLU A 49 7.12 1.63 -22.23
N GLY A 50 6.98 0.32 -22.11
CA GLY A 50 8.05 -0.66 -22.01
C GLY A 50 9.26 -0.26 -21.16
N HIS A 51 9.20 -0.59 -19.87
CA HIS A 51 10.33 -1.05 -19.04
C HIS A 51 11.61 -0.18 -18.88
N GLU A 52 11.87 0.86 -19.67
CA GLU A 52 13.14 1.62 -19.59
C GLU A 52 13.12 2.76 -18.56
N GLN A 53 11.93 3.24 -18.14
CA GLN A 53 11.79 4.27 -17.09
C GLN A 53 11.03 3.78 -15.86
N ALA A 54 10.36 2.62 -15.96
CA ALA A 54 9.65 2.01 -14.85
C ALA A 54 10.65 1.41 -13.84
N ARG A 55 10.74 2.00 -12.65
CA ARG A 55 11.47 1.35 -11.55
C ARG A 55 10.56 0.32 -10.90
N LEU A 56 10.97 -0.94 -10.97
CA LEU A 56 10.33 -2.02 -10.24
C LEU A 56 11.01 -2.17 -8.88
N LYS A 57 10.25 -2.04 -7.79
CA LYS A 57 10.67 -2.45 -6.44
C LYS A 57 9.82 -3.61 -5.98
N LEU A 58 10.49 -4.63 -5.43
CA LEU A 58 9.87 -5.80 -4.83
C LEU A 58 10.11 -5.75 -3.33
N ILE A 59 9.05 -5.77 -2.53
CA ILE A 59 9.14 -5.88 -1.06
C ILE A 59 8.61 -7.25 -0.65
N SER A 60 9.51 -8.06 -0.07
CA SER A 60 9.19 -9.37 0.50
C SER A 60 8.93 -9.25 1.99
N LEU A 61 7.88 -9.89 2.49
CA LEU A 61 7.49 -9.88 3.90
C LEU A 61 7.27 -11.31 4.44
N PRO A 62 8.27 -12.20 4.37
CA PRO A 62 8.13 -13.61 4.73
C PRO A 62 7.74 -13.82 6.21
N GLU A 63 8.12 -12.89 7.08
CA GLU A 63 7.81 -12.90 8.52
C GLU A 63 6.31 -12.82 8.82
N LEU A 64 5.49 -12.40 7.84
CA LEU A 64 4.04 -12.32 8.00
C LEU A 64 3.33 -13.64 7.68
N GLY A 65 4.01 -14.61 7.07
CA GLY A 65 3.41 -15.91 6.73
C GLY A 65 2.18 -15.79 5.84
N ILE A 66 2.13 -14.77 4.98
CA ILE A 66 1.00 -14.50 4.09
C ILE A 66 0.98 -15.55 2.99
N THR A 67 -0.17 -16.18 2.77
CA THR A 67 -0.41 -17.16 1.72
C THR A 67 -1.51 -16.69 0.77
N MET A 68 -1.68 -17.37 -0.37
CA MET A 68 -2.76 -17.09 -1.33
C MET A 68 -4.19 -17.17 -0.74
N LYS A 69 -4.35 -17.76 0.44
CA LYS A 69 -5.64 -17.86 1.15
C LYS A 69 -5.83 -16.78 2.23
N THR A 70 -4.81 -15.95 2.46
CA THR A 70 -4.82 -14.91 3.49
C THR A 70 -5.55 -13.70 2.95
N ALA A 71 -6.55 -13.20 3.70
CA ALA A 71 -7.21 -11.96 3.32
C ALA A 71 -6.23 -10.78 3.47
N PHE A 72 -6.08 -9.97 2.43
CA PHE A 72 -5.12 -8.87 2.41
C PHE A 72 -5.72 -7.63 1.75
N LYS A 73 -5.41 -6.43 2.27
CA LYS A 73 -5.88 -5.17 1.66
C LYS A 73 -4.93 -4.00 1.90
N LEU A 74 -4.52 -3.37 0.81
CA LEU A 74 -3.70 -2.16 0.72
C LEU A 74 -4.54 -0.89 0.84
N ARG A 75 -4.00 0.13 1.51
CA ARG A 75 -4.52 1.50 1.62
C ARG A 75 -3.38 2.50 1.72
N TRP A 76 -3.53 3.67 1.08
CA TRP A 76 -2.63 4.78 1.35
C TRP A 76 -2.93 5.38 2.73
N PHE A 77 -1.86 5.63 3.50
CA PHE A 77 -1.93 6.45 4.70
C PHE A 77 -1.25 7.81 4.49
N GLY A 78 -0.10 7.81 3.82
CA GLY A 78 0.58 9.02 3.35
C GLY A 78 1.14 8.75 1.96
N GLU A 79 0.34 9.03 0.92
CA GLU A 79 0.68 8.75 -0.47
C GLU A 79 2.00 9.40 -0.89
N LYS A 80 2.18 10.69 -0.57
CA LYS A 80 3.37 11.46 -0.97
C LYS A 80 4.60 11.11 -0.15
N SER A 81 4.42 10.77 1.12
CA SER A 81 5.47 10.28 2.03
C SER A 81 5.87 8.82 1.78
N GLY A 82 5.14 8.10 0.91
CA GLY A 82 5.39 6.68 0.63
C GLY A 82 5.01 5.76 1.79
N THR A 83 4.08 6.19 2.65
CA THR A 83 3.60 5.40 3.78
C THR A 83 2.37 4.60 3.38
N LEU A 84 2.58 3.29 3.25
CA LEU A 84 1.56 2.32 2.91
C LEU A 84 0.99 1.72 4.19
N MET A 85 -0.33 1.68 4.31
CA MET A 85 -1.00 0.88 5.34
C MET A 85 -1.62 -0.35 4.70
N PHE A 86 -1.54 -1.49 5.38
CA PHE A 86 -2.24 -2.68 4.93
C PHE A 86 -2.77 -3.51 6.08
N THR A 87 -3.79 -4.29 5.78
CA THR A 87 -4.42 -5.20 6.74
C THR A 87 -4.20 -6.64 6.33
N VAL A 88 -3.76 -7.47 7.27
CA VAL A 88 -3.65 -8.92 7.13
C VAL A 88 -4.75 -9.55 7.97
N GLY A 89 -5.70 -10.20 7.30
CA GLY A 89 -6.84 -10.86 7.93
C GLY A 89 -6.61 -12.37 8.12
N GLU A 90 -7.63 -13.02 8.69
CA GLU A 90 -7.64 -14.48 8.87
C GLU A 90 -7.56 -15.23 7.53
N GLY A 91 -6.91 -16.39 7.55
CA GLY A 91 -6.86 -17.31 6.42
C GLY A 91 -5.51 -18.00 6.25
N GLY A 92 -5.54 -19.21 5.68
CA GLY A 92 -4.34 -19.88 5.18
C GLY A 92 -3.24 -20.19 6.20
N GLY A 93 -3.52 -20.19 7.51
CA GLY A 93 -2.52 -20.42 8.56
C GLY A 93 -1.67 -19.19 8.91
N CYS A 94 -2.03 -18.00 8.43
CA CYS A 94 -1.33 -16.77 8.78
C CYS A 94 -1.52 -16.44 10.28
N THR A 95 -0.40 -16.32 11.00
CA THR A 95 -0.34 -15.97 12.42
C THR A 95 -0.17 -14.46 12.66
N SER A 96 0.20 -13.70 11.62
CA SER A 96 0.53 -12.28 11.70
C SER A 96 -0.64 -11.38 11.33
N GLN A 97 -1.83 -11.69 11.84
CA GLN A 97 -3.02 -10.87 11.61
C GLN A 97 -2.86 -9.49 12.26
N GLY A 98 -3.37 -8.45 11.59
CA GLY A 98 -3.27 -7.11 12.10
C GLY A 98 -3.28 -6.00 11.05
N VAL A 99 -3.00 -4.79 11.54
CA VAL A 99 -2.78 -3.59 10.73
C VAL A 99 -1.28 -3.30 10.74
N PHE A 100 -0.73 -3.01 9.56
CA PHE A 100 0.68 -2.76 9.37
C PHE A 100 0.90 -1.45 8.61
N MET A 101 1.99 -0.77 8.94
CA MET A 101 2.55 0.33 8.19
C MET A 101 3.87 -0.08 7.56
N LEU A 102 4.03 0.23 6.28
CA LEU A 102 5.25 0.02 5.52
C LEU A 102 5.70 1.34 4.91
N ASN A 103 6.90 1.76 5.25
CA ASN A 103 7.57 2.81 4.52
C ASN A 103 8.20 2.20 3.26
N ILE A 104 7.66 2.51 2.08
CA ILE A 104 8.11 1.89 0.84
C ILE A 104 9.51 2.36 0.42
N THR A 105 9.99 3.48 0.94
CA THR A 105 11.34 4.00 0.65
C THR A 105 12.37 3.22 1.45
N THR A 106 12.20 3.14 2.77
CA THR A 106 13.15 2.50 3.68
C THR A 106 12.95 1.00 3.80
N GLY A 107 11.76 0.48 3.48
CA GLY A 107 11.37 -0.91 3.72
C GLY A 107 11.04 -1.22 5.19
N CYS A 108 10.96 -0.20 6.06
CA CYS A 108 10.62 -0.41 7.47
C CYS A 108 9.16 -0.81 7.61
N LEU A 109 8.92 -1.94 8.28
CA LEU A 109 7.61 -2.47 8.61
C LEU A 109 7.33 -2.28 10.11
N GLU A 110 6.16 -1.75 10.42
CA GLU A 110 5.65 -1.58 11.78
C GLU A 110 4.27 -2.23 11.90
N LYS A 111 4.02 -2.94 13.00
CA LYS A 111 2.70 -3.47 13.33
C LYS A 111 1.98 -2.50 14.26
N LEU A 112 0.79 -2.06 13.85
CA LEU A 112 0.00 -1.06 14.57
C LEU A 112 -1.07 -1.67 15.48
N ALA A 113 -1.66 -2.81 15.09
CA ALA A 113 -2.74 -3.46 15.84
C ALA A 113 -2.82 -4.97 15.55
N ASP A 114 -3.36 -5.73 16.49
CA ASP A 114 -3.61 -7.18 16.40
C ASP A 114 -5.04 -7.52 15.89
N GLY A 115 -5.22 -8.79 15.50
CA GLY A 115 -6.28 -9.39 14.67
C GLY A 115 -7.77 -9.19 15.05
N VAL A 116 -8.12 -8.37 16.03
CA VAL A 116 -9.53 -8.08 16.37
C VAL A 116 -9.99 -6.72 15.83
N GLU A 117 -9.07 -5.77 15.59
CA GLU A 117 -9.42 -4.41 15.17
C GLU A 117 -9.45 -4.19 13.65
N CYS A 118 -9.06 -5.18 12.85
CA CYS A 118 -8.98 -5.06 11.39
C CYS A 118 -10.27 -4.53 10.73
N HIS A 119 -11.44 -4.87 11.29
CA HIS A 119 -12.73 -4.38 10.80
C HIS A 119 -13.00 -2.89 11.09
N ALA A 120 -12.47 -2.33 12.19
CA ALA A 120 -12.67 -0.93 12.55
C ALA A 120 -11.93 0.01 11.57
N TRP A 121 -10.84 -0.47 10.97
CA TRP A 121 -9.98 0.30 10.08
C TRP A 121 -10.34 0.12 8.61
N LYS A 122 -11.47 -0.56 8.32
CA LYS A 122 -11.85 -0.93 6.95
C LYS A 122 -12.08 0.28 6.04
N HIS A 123 -12.43 1.42 6.62
CA HIS A 123 -12.75 2.69 5.96
C HIS A 123 -11.65 3.75 6.11
N LEU A 124 -10.51 3.44 6.72
CA LEU A 124 -9.45 4.44 6.84
C LEU A 124 -8.89 4.76 5.45
N CYS A 125 -8.92 6.03 5.08
CA CYS A 125 -8.21 6.59 3.94
C CYS A 125 -7.32 7.69 4.50
N GLY A 126 -6.00 7.51 4.48
CA GLY A 126 -5.09 8.58 4.85
C GLY A 126 -4.85 9.46 3.64
N TYR A 127 -5.29 10.70 3.73
CA TYR A 127 -4.93 11.75 2.78
C TYR A 127 -3.82 12.57 3.41
N GLU A 128 -2.74 12.77 2.66
CA GLU A 128 -1.64 13.61 3.09
C GLU A 128 -2.05 15.06 2.90
N MET A 129 -2.45 15.71 3.99
CA MET A 129 -2.85 17.11 3.99
C MET A 129 -1.64 17.98 4.28
N ASP A 130 -1.43 19.00 3.45
CA ASP A 130 -0.43 20.03 3.75
C ASP A 130 -0.79 20.72 5.08
N ARG A 131 0.18 20.86 5.98
CA ARG A 131 -0.05 21.38 7.33
C ARG A 131 -0.56 22.83 7.28
N GLU A 132 -0.03 23.65 6.38
CA GLU A 132 -0.46 25.04 6.24
C GLU A 132 -1.87 25.10 5.66
N ALA A 133 -2.19 24.22 4.69
CA ALA A 133 -3.55 24.08 4.18
C ALA A 133 -4.55 23.62 5.26
N LEU A 134 -4.16 22.68 6.13
CA LEU A 134 -4.98 22.24 7.26
C LEU A 134 -5.23 23.41 8.22
N ILE A 135 -4.18 24.13 8.63
CA ILE A 135 -4.30 25.28 9.54
C ILE A 135 -5.18 26.36 8.89
N ALA A 136 -4.94 26.72 7.63
CA ALA A 136 -5.75 27.70 6.90
C ALA A 136 -7.23 27.28 6.83
N SER A 137 -7.52 26.00 6.58
CA SER A 137 -8.89 25.47 6.55
C SER A 137 -9.60 25.47 7.91
N SER A 138 -8.82 25.46 9.00
CA SER A 138 -9.34 25.48 10.37
C SER A 138 -9.62 26.90 10.87
N VAL A 139 -8.84 27.89 10.41
CA VAL A 139 -9.01 29.31 10.73
C VAL A 139 -10.21 29.91 9.99
N ASP A 140 -10.54 29.40 8.80
CA ASP A 140 -11.72 29.83 8.02
C ASP A 140 -13.07 29.30 8.57
N ARG A 141 -13.03 28.52 9.66
CA ARG A 141 -14.20 27.98 10.37
C ARG A 141 -14.41 28.55 11.77
N SER A 142 -13.63 29.53 12.20
CA SER A 142 -13.79 30.27 13.46
C SER A 142 -14.37 31.66 13.22
#